data_AF-A0A7I0J7L5-F1
#
_entry.id   AF-A0A7I0J7L5-F1
#
_cell.length_a   1.000
_cell.length_b   1.000
_cell.length_c   1.000
_cell.angle_alpha   90.00
_cell.angle_beta   90.00
_cell.angle_gamma   90.00
#
_symmetry.space_group_name_H-M   'P 1'
#
loop_
_entity.id
_entity.type
_entity.pdbx_description
1 polymer ?
#
loop_
_entity_poly.entity_id
_entity_poly.type
_entity_poly.pdbx_seq_one_letter_code
_entity_poly.pdbx_strand_id
1 'polypeptide(L)'
;IDLKRDGDWTNFAGGATVSGIPATASGRVKIADGKTSVEIASGEATVRGIKAAVAEPSSFAIADGVTSIEKLALNLGSGSATVSGSAGQTLNLTA
;
A
#
# COMPACT_ATOMS: atom_id res chain seq x y z
N ILE A 1 4.42 -6.97 14.33
CA ILE A 1 4.59 -7.18 12.87
C ILE A 1 4.89 -8.66 12.70
N ASP A 2 4.14 -9.35 11.84
CA ASP A 2 4.36 -10.75 11.47
C ASP A 2 4.90 -10.80 10.03
N LEU A 3 5.95 -11.59 9.82
CA LEU A 3 6.62 -11.76 8.53
C LEU A 3 6.79 -13.26 8.26
N LYS A 4 6.25 -13.73 7.15
CA LYS A 4 6.35 -15.14 6.74
C LYS A 4 6.80 -15.25 5.29
N ARG A 5 7.93 -15.93 5.06
CA ARG A 5 8.41 -16.22 3.70
C ARG A 5 7.56 -17.31 3.05
N ASP A 6 7.18 -17.11 1.79
CA ASP A 6 6.36 -17.99 0.97
C ASP A 6 6.94 -18.03 -0.46
N GLY A 7 7.90 -18.94 -0.68
CA GLY A 7 8.68 -18.99 -1.91
C GLY A 7 9.49 -17.70 -2.12
N ASP A 8 9.25 -17.02 -3.25
CA ASP A 8 9.85 -15.71 -3.58
C ASP A 8 9.21 -14.55 -2.82
N TRP A 9 8.06 -14.78 -2.17
CA TRP A 9 7.30 -13.77 -1.48
C TRP A 9 7.62 -13.74 0.01
N THR A 10 7.41 -12.58 0.62
CA THR A 10 7.34 -12.40 2.07
C THR A 10 6.00 -11.79 2.39
N ASN A 11 5.14 -12.58 3.04
CA ASN A 11 3.89 -12.10 3.60
C ASN A 11 4.19 -11.16 4.77
N PHE A 12 3.45 -10.08 4.87
CA PHE A 12 3.51 -9.16 5.99
C PHE A 12 2.10 -8.92 6.55
N ALA A 13 2.02 -8.81 7.86
CA ALA A 13 0.88 -8.25 8.57
C ALA A 13 1.42 -7.36 9.69
N GLY A 14 1.05 -6.09 9.67
CA GLY A 14 1.63 -5.14 10.59
C GLY A 14 0.77 -3.91 10.79
N GLY A 15 1.11 -3.16 11.82
CA GLY A 15 0.56 -1.83 12.03
C GLY A 15 1.68 -0.84 12.31
N ALA A 16 1.43 0.41 11.95
CA ALA A 16 2.30 1.54 12.20
C ALA A 16 1.45 2.72 12.71
N THR A 17 2.04 3.56 13.55
CA THR A 17 1.40 4.82 13.95
C THR A 17 2.12 5.97 13.27
N VAL A 18 1.42 6.72 12.42
CA VAL A 18 1.96 7.91 11.74
C VAL A 18 1.20 9.11 12.23
N SER A 19 1.89 10.10 12.81
CA SER A 19 1.26 11.31 13.35
C SER A 19 0.11 11.02 14.33
N GLY A 20 0.25 9.97 15.16
CA GLY A 20 -0.77 9.54 16.12
C GLY A 20 -1.93 8.75 15.51
N ILE A 21 -1.91 8.47 14.21
CA ILE A 21 -2.93 7.67 13.51
C ILE A 21 -2.42 6.23 13.43
N PRO A 22 -3.05 5.28 14.16
CA PRO A 22 -2.75 3.87 13.96
C PRO A 22 -3.32 3.43 12.61
N ALA A 23 -2.47 2.76 11.84
CA ALA A 23 -2.80 2.12 10.58
C ALA A 23 -2.36 0.66 10.62
N THR A 24 -3.12 -0.22 9.99
CA THR A 24 -2.75 -1.62 9.76
C THR A 24 -2.71 -1.90 8.26
N ALA A 25 -1.85 -2.82 7.87
CA ALA A 25 -1.76 -3.31 6.50
C ALA A 25 -1.36 -4.78 6.49
N SER A 26 -1.91 -5.53 5.54
CA SER A 26 -1.50 -6.89 5.25
C SER A 26 -1.32 -7.10 3.76
N GLY A 27 -0.41 -7.99 3.40
CA GLY A 27 -0.07 -8.22 2.02
C GLY A 27 1.18 -9.08 1.89
N ARG A 28 1.80 -8.99 0.71
CA ARG A 28 3.05 -9.68 0.44
C ARG A 28 3.95 -8.86 -0.45
N VAL A 29 5.26 -9.03 -0.25
CA VAL A 29 6.30 -8.37 -1.04
C VAL A 29 7.23 -9.40 -1.67
N LYS A 30 7.61 -9.18 -2.92
CA LYS A 30 8.63 -9.95 -3.64
C LYS A 30 9.67 -8.97 -4.16
N ILE A 31 10.94 -9.30 -3.96
CA ILE A 31 12.08 -8.54 -4.50
C ILE A 31 12.81 -9.49 -5.43
N ALA A 32 12.76 -9.21 -6.73
CA ALA A 32 13.41 -10.01 -7.77
C ALA A 32 13.72 -9.12 -8.98
N ASP A 33 14.78 -9.43 -9.72
CA ASP A 33 15.10 -8.79 -11.00
C ASP A 33 15.19 -7.24 -10.92
N GLY A 34 15.69 -6.71 -9.79
CA GLY A 34 15.76 -5.25 -9.56
C GLY A 34 14.40 -4.58 -9.29
N LYS A 35 13.31 -5.35 -9.20
CA LYS A 35 11.95 -4.89 -8.96
C LYS A 35 11.45 -5.34 -7.59
N THR A 36 10.88 -4.41 -6.84
CA THR A 36 10.07 -4.72 -5.64
C THR A 36 8.61 -4.70 -6.03
N SER A 37 7.94 -5.85 -6.01
CA SER A 37 6.51 -5.98 -6.24
C SER A 37 5.81 -6.14 -4.89
N VAL A 38 4.78 -5.33 -4.65
CA VAL A 38 3.97 -5.40 -3.42
C VAL A 38 2.52 -5.65 -3.81
N GLU A 39 1.91 -6.62 -3.15
CA GLU A 39 0.48 -6.86 -3.20
C GLU A 39 -0.12 -6.56 -1.83
N ILE A 40 -1.07 -5.63 -1.81
CA ILE A 40 -1.83 -5.24 -0.62
C ILE A 40 -3.12 -6.05 -0.62
N ALA A 41 -3.27 -6.91 0.38
CA ALA A 41 -4.50 -7.67 0.60
C ALA A 41 -5.53 -6.84 1.37
N SER A 42 -5.07 -6.08 2.36
CA SER A 42 -5.91 -5.16 3.12
C SER A 42 -5.09 -4.06 3.77
N GLY A 43 -5.74 -2.97 4.12
CA GLY A 43 -5.18 -1.94 4.98
C GLY A 43 -6.27 -1.03 5.49
N GLU A 44 -6.12 -0.52 6.69
CA GLU A 44 -7.06 0.41 7.30
C GLU A 44 -6.37 1.40 8.24
N ALA A 45 -6.95 2.58 8.37
CA ALA A 45 -6.52 3.62 9.30
C ALA A 45 -7.71 4.46 9.72
N THR A 46 -7.67 5.04 10.92
CA THR A 46 -8.71 5.97 11.40
C THR A 46 -8.12 7.35 11.60
N VAL A 47 -8.40 8.27 10.67
CA VAL A 47 -7.90 9.64 10.71
C VAL A 47 -8.96 10.54 11.31
N ARG A 48 -8.73 11.08 12.52
CA ARG A 48 -9.65 12.02 13.18
C ARG A 48 -11.11 11.52 13.24
N GLY A 49 -11.29 10.21 13.46
CA GLY A 49 -12.61 9.56 13.50
C GLY A 49 -13.14 9.05 12.16
N ILE A 50 -12.43 9.29 11.06
CA ILE A 50 -12.81 8.81 9.72
C ILE A 50 -12.02 7.55 9.42
N LYS A 51 -12.72 6.42 9.27
CA LYS A 51 -12.12 5.17 8.81
C LYS A 51 -11.81 5.29 7.31
N ALA A 52 -10.58 4.97 6.96
CA ALA A 52 -10.11 4.74 5.60
C ALA A 52 -9.70 3.27 5.50
N ALA A 53 -10.15 2.57 4.47
CA ALA A 53 -9.78 1.18 4.23
C ALA A 53 -9.53 0.92 2.75
N VAL A 54 -8.60 0.04 2.43
CA VAL A 54 -8.40 -0.48 1.08
C VAL A 54 -9.69 -1.18 0.64
N ALA A 55 -10.25 -0.73 -0.49
CA ALA A 55 -11.54 -1.19 -0.98
C ALA A 55 -11.47 -2.57 -1.65
N GLU A 56 -10.34 -2.85 -2.31
CA GLU A 56 -10.06 -4.09 -3.02
C GLU A 56 -8.54 -4.37 -3.01
N PRO A 57 -8.11 -5.64 -3.09
CA PRO A 57 -6.70 -5.97 -3.21
C PRO A 57 -6.04 -5.20 -4.36
N SER A 58 -4.84 -4.68 -4.12
CA SER A 58 -4.14 -3.82 -5.07
C SER A 58 -2.67 -4.18 -5.13
N SER A 59 -2.00 -3.78 -6.21
CA SER A 59 -0.57 -4.00 -6.37
C SER A 59 0.15 -2.73 -6.77
N PHE A 60 1.41 -2.62 -6.36
CA PHE A 60 2.31 -1.59 -6.83
C PHE A 60 3.71 -2.17 -6.99
N ALA A 61 4.51 -1.48 -7.79
CA ALA A 61 5.86 -1.90 -8.10
C ALA A 61 6.84 -0.76 -7.86
N ILE A 62 8.07 -1.11 -7.50
CA ILE A 62 9.19 -0.20 -7.43
C ILE A 62 10.28 -0.78 -8.32
N ALA A 63 10.67 -0.03 -9.35
CA ALA A 63 11.76 -0.38 -10.25
C ALA A 63 12.55 0.88 -10.59
N ASP A 64 13.87 0.78 -10.69
CA ASP A 64 14.75 1.90 -11.07
C ASP A 64 14.55 3.17 -10.22
N GLY A 65 14.20 2.99 -8.94
CA GLY A 65 13.92 4.10 -8.01
C GLY A 65 12.57 4.79 -8.20
N VAL A 66 11.70 4.28 -9.07
CA VAL A 66 10.35 4.79 -9.32
C VAL A 66 9.32 3.80 -8.76
N THR A 67 8.44 4.28 -7.88
CA THR A 67 7.25 3.58 -7.43
C THR A 67 6.12 3.84 -8.42
N SER A 68 5.45 2.81 -8.92
CA SER A 68 4.28 2.90 -9.79
C SER A 68 3.07 2.26 -9.13
N ILE A 69 1.99 3.04 -9.01
CA ILE A 69 0.70 2.60 -8.51
C ILE A 69 -0.28 2.67 -9.69
N GLU A 70 -0.77 1.52 -10.14
CA GLU A 70 -1.76 1.46 -11.21
C GLU A 70 -3.12 1.94 -10.69
N LYS A 71 -3.56 1.36 -9.57
CA LYS A 71 -4.82 1.71 -8.91
C LYS A 71 -4.80 1.24 -7.46
N LEU A 72 -5.04 2.17 -6.54
CA LEU A 72 -5.32 1.90 -5.14
C LEU A 72 -6.65 2.56 -4.78
N ALA A 73 -7.70 1.76 -4.64
CA ALA A 73 -9.01 2.23 -4.23
C ALA A 73 -9.15 2.21 -2.71
N LEU A 74 -9.63 3.31 -2.15
CA LEU A 74 -9.84 3.52 -0.72
C LEU A 74 -11.31 3.85 -0.46
N ASN A 75 -11.92 3.12 0.47
CA ASN A 75 -13.21 3.45 1.06
C ASN A 75 -12.97 4.36 2.26
N LEU A 76 -13.57 5.55 2.21
CA LEU A 76 -13.53 6.56 3.25
C LEU A 76 -14.95 6.65 3.84
N GLY A 77 -15.09 7.04 5.12
CA GLY A 77 -16.37 6.97 5.85
C GLY A 77 -17.65 7.30 5.06
N SER A 78 -17.67 8.34 4.24
CA SER A 78 -18.81 8.70 3.38
C SER A 78 -18.48 8.78 1.87
N GLY A 79 -17.36 8.21 1.42
CA GLY A 79 -16.92 8.36 0.04
C GLY A 79 -15.81 7.39 -0.37
N SER A 80 -15.24 7.61 -1.54
CA SER A 80 -14.12 6.82 -2.05
C SER A 80 -13.03 7.73 -2.60
N ALA A 81 -11.80 7.23 -2.57
CA ALA A 81 -10.66 7.82 -3.25
C ALA A 81 -9.97 6.76 -4.08
N THR A 82 -9.45 7.13 -5.24
CA THR A 82 -8.59 6.26 -6.05
C THR A 82 -7.26 6.96 -6.22
N VAL A 83 -6.17 6.23 -5.98
CA VAL A 83 -4.81 6.71 -6.17
C VAL A 83 -4.17 5.95 -7.31
N SER A 84 -3.63 6.68 -8.28
CA SER A 84 -2.79 6.16 -9.34
C SER A 84 -1.66 7.15 -9.61
N GLY A 85 -0.55 6.66 -10.17
CA GLY A 85 0.57 7.51 -10.56
C GLY A 85 1.92 6.88 -10.33
N SER A 86 2.97 7.71 -10.43
CA SER A 86 4.34 7.27 -10.23
C SER A 86 5.14 8.24 -9.37
N ALA A 87 6.03 7.73 -8.52
CA ALA A 87 6.83 8.51 -7.61
C ALA A 87 8.31 8.10 -7.75
N GLY A 88 9.13 9.00 -8.29
CA GLY A 88 10.59 8.90 -8.29
C GLY A 88 11.19 9.91 -7.30
N GLN A 89 12.25 10.63 -7.72
CA GLN A 89 12.76 11.79 -6.95
C GLN A 89 11.72 12.93 -6.85
N THR A 90 10.81 13.01 -7.82
CA THR A 90 9.63 13.88 -7.81
C THR A 90 8.38 12.99 -7.78
N LEU A 91 7.47 13.25 -6.84
CA LEU A 91 6.17 12.59 -6.74
C LEU A 91 5.25 13.10 -7.85
N ASN A 92 4.89 12.25 -8.83
CA ASN A 92 4.00 12.57 -9.94
C ASN A 92 2.67 11.80 -9.78
N LEU A 93 1.76 12.39 -9.00
CA LEU A 93 0.40 11.91 -8.79
C LEU A 93 -0.53 12.53 -9.82
N THR A 94 -1.28 11.71 -10.54
CA THR A 94 -2.35 12.15 -11.45
C THR A 94 -3.70 11.98 -10.75
N ALA A 95 -4.54 13.02 -10.80
CA ALA A 95 -5.89 13.04 -10.21
C ALA A 95 -6.93 12.48 -11.18
#